data_AF-A0AAW0GR11-F1
#
_entry.id   AF-A0AAW0GR11-F1
#
_cell.length_a   1.000
_cell.length_b   1.000
_cell.length_c   1.000
_cell.angle_alpha   90.00
_cell.angle_beta   90.00
_cell.angle_gamma   90.00
#
_symmetry.space_group_name_H-M   'P 1'
#
loop_
_entity.id
_entity.type
_entity.pdbx_description
1 polymer ?
#
loop_
_entity_poly.entity_id
_entity_poly.type
_entity_poly.pdbx_seq_one_letter_code
_entity_poly.pdbx_strand_id
1 'polypeptide(L)'
;MLFAGEDTPLLPNVLDKHGCTEKNAFPYRSQTRQPCFILENASRSIATKLASGSEGKYQCHQCHASIEIDRMRSHVGQHILCRLLGVPENSLHEQIQHCQPCGFCGRDTCTIDLKKSRNAFKVISSCPYASEFKLGNAKKSSKRQPCTNVPIHCSICDIDPKTKCRPVFWKFNIFHHIQTVHPAHWSNSSQRTQNLPSSFVDVLSVSDFELQEIVPLRSRPYPVPATTTLLSQCEPVHNDNPHARKRIRVS
;
A
#
# COMPACT_ATOMS: atom_id res chain seq x y z
N MET A 1 28.42 -69.28 -11.72
CA MET A 1 26.97 -69.19 -12.02
C MET A 1 26.57 -67.74 -11.85
N LEU A 2 26.26 -67.10 -12.98
CA LEU A 2 25.86 -65.71 -13.11
C LEU A 2 24.34 -65.62 -12.91
N PHE A 3 23.87 -64.71 -12.07
CA PHE A 3 22.46 -64.31 -12.07
C PHE A 3 22.31 -62.93 -12.69
N ALA A 4 21.32 -62.86 -13.58
CA ALA A 4 21.01 -61.77 -14.49
C ALA A 4 20.59 -60.48 -13.76
N GLY A 5 21.05 -59.35 -14.26
CA GLY A 5 20.51 -58.03 -13.91
C GLY A 5 19.31 -57.72 -14.80
N GLU A 6 18.23 -57.24 -14.19
CA GLU A 6 16.99 -56.82 -14.84
C GLU A 6 17.15 -55.44 -15.48
N ASP A 7 16.79 -55.37 -16.77
CA ASP A 7 16.69 -54.16 -17.57
C ASP A 7 15.55 -53.26 -17.07
N THR A 8 15.91 -52.06 -16.61
CA THR A 8 14.93 -51.00 -16.32
C THR A 8 14.73 -50.15 -17.59
N PRO A 9 13.52 -50.07 -18.17
CA PRO A 9 13.29 -49.24 -19.34
C PRO A 9 13.31 -47.76 -18.96
N LEU A 10 14.26 -47.02 -19.54
CA LEU A 10 14.33 -45.57 -19.46
C LEU A 10 13.11 -44.95 -20.15
N LEU A 11 12.29 -44.24 -19.39
CA LEU A 11 11.20 -43.43 -19.92
C LEU A 11 11.76 -42.30 -20.82
N PRO A 12 11.17 -42.06 -22.00
CA PRO A 12 11.59 -40.96 -22.85
C PRO A 12 11.26 -39.61 -22.19
N ASN A 13 12.29 -38.76 -22.13
CA ASN A 13 12.24 -37.42 -21.57
C ASN A 13 11.32 -36.55 -22.43
N VAL A 14 10.16 -36.14 -21.88
CA VAL A 14 9.08 -35.43 -22.59
C VAL A 14 9.43 -33.95 -22.88
N LEU A 15 10.70 -33.53 -22.73
CA LEU A 15 11.11 -32.13 -22.82
C LEU A 15 11.75 -31.72 -24.16
N ASP A 16 11.90 -32.62 -25.14
CA ASP A 16 12.62 -32.30 -26.39
C ASP A 16 11.78 -31.65 -27.50
N LYS A 17 10.51 -31.27 -27.26
CA LYS A 17 9.64 -30.70 -28.32
C LYS A 17 9.70 -29.18 -28.49
N HIS A 18 10.46 -28.44 -27.68
CA HIS A 18 10.64 -27.01 -27.85
C HIS A 18 12.13 -26.67 -27.93
N GLY A 19 12.65 -26.60 -29.15
CA GLY A 19 14.04 -26.31 -29.44
C GLY A 19 14.54 -25.03 -28.78
N CYS A 20 15.29 -25.18 -27.70
CA CYS A 20 16.20 -24.18 -27.15
C CYS A 20 17.45 -24.93 -26.69
N THR A 21 18.44 -25.05 -27.57
CA THR A 21 19.71 -25.74 -27.33
C THR A 21 20.70 -24.95 -26.46
N GLU A 22 20.34 -23.73 -26.03
CA GLU A 22 21.08 -23.01 -25.00
C GLU A 22 20.53 -23.35 -23.62
N LYS A 23 21.21 -24.26 -22.92
CA LYS A 23 20.82 -24.81 -21.60
C LYS A 23 20.59 -23.77 -20.48
N ASN A 24 20.84 -22.48 -20.71
CA ASN A 24 20.69 -21.39 -19.74
C ASN A 24 19.92 -20.16 -20.26
N ALA A 25 19.30 -20.23 -21.43
CA ALA A 25 18.58 -19.07 -21.99
C ALA A 25 17.07 -19.20 -21.74
N PHE A 26 16.50 -18.27 -20.97
CA PHE A 26 15.05 -18.15 -20.85
C PHE A 26 14.43 -17.88 -22.24
N PRO A 27 13.32 -18.55 -22.60
CA PRO A 27 12.76 -18.52 -23.95
C PRO A 27 12.15 -17.16 -24.36
N TYR A 28 12.07 -16.19 -23.45
CA TYR A 28 11.47 -14.88 -23.70
C TYR A 28 12.56 -13.79 -23.78
N ARG A 29 12.99 -13.48 -25.00
CA ARG A 29 13.91 -12.37 -25.29
C ARG A 29 13.24 -11.34 -26.21
N SER A 30 13.61 -10.06 -26.06
CA SER A 30 13.26 -9.02 -27.02
C SER A 30 13.91 -9.30 -28.38
N GLN A 31 13.50 -8.56 -29.41
CA GLN A 31 14.20 -8.55 -30.72
C GLN A 31 15.68 -8.14 -30.58
N THR A 32 16.04 -7.43 -29.51
CA THR A 32 17.43 -7.04 -29.18
C THR A 32 18.16 -8.06 -28.28
N ARG A 33 17.63 -9.28 -28.13
CA ARG A 33 18.15 -10.36 -27.25
C ARG A 33 18.20 -10.03 -25.75
N GLN A 34 17.61 -8.91 -25.33
CA GLN A 34 17.49 -8.58 -23.92
C GLN A 34 16.41 -9.46 -23.27
N PRO A 35 16.55 -9.86 -22.00
CA PRO A 35 15.51 -10.58 -21.29
C PRO A 35 14.23 -9.73 -21.28
N CYS A 36 13.16 -10.27 -21.88
CA CYS A 36 11.85 -9.64 -21.84
C CYS A 36 11.02 -10.34 -20.77
N PHE A 37 10.37 -9.56 -19.90
CA PHE A 37 9.41 -10.01 -18.88
C PHE A 37 9.95 -10.53 -17.54
N ILE A 38 10.93 -9.85 -16.93
CA ILE A 38 11.03 -9.91 -15.46
C ILE A 38 10.06 -8.88 -14.91
N LEU A 39 8.88 -9.34 -14.46
CA LEU A 39 8.04 -8.53 -13.60
C LEU A 39 8.76 -8.42 -12.25
N GLU A 40 9.61 -7.41 -12.08
CA GLU A 40 10.41 -7.22 -10.87
C GLU A 40 9.57 -7.30 -9.59
N ASN A 41 8.34 -6.78 -9.64
CA ASN A 41 7.40 -6.82 -8.52
C ASN A 41 6.95 -8.25 -8.18
N ALA A 42 6.74 -9.10 -9.19
CA ALA A 42 6.37 -10.50 -8.98
C ALA A 42 7.58 -11.30 -8.44
N SER A 43 8.75 -11.13 -9.04
CA SER A 43 10.00 -11.75 -8.58
C SER A 43 10.33 -11.34 -7.15
N ARG A 44 10.17 -10.05 -6.80
CA ARG A 44 10.36 -9.54 -5.44
C ARG A 44 9.35 -10.13 -4.46
N SER A 45 8.07 -10.20 -4.84
CA SER A 45 7.02 -10.80 -4.00
C SER A 45 7.30 -12.28 -3.70
N ILE A 46 7.77 -13.03 -4.69
CA ILE A 46 8.14 -14.45 -4.52
C ILE A 46 9.39 -14.57 -3.66
N ALA A 47 10.43 -13.76 -3.93
CA ALA A 47 11.65 -13.76 -3.13
C ALA A 47 11.38 -13.42 -1.67
N THR A 48 10.52 -12.43 -1.38
CA THR A 48 10.13 -12.11 0.00
C THR A 48 9.35 -13.26 0.64
N LYS A 49 8.43 -13.90 -0.08
CA LYS A 49 7.69 -15.08 0.42
C LYS A 49 8.60 -16.28 0.70
N LEU A 50 9.62 -16.49 -0.12
CA LEU A 50 10.59 -17.58 0.07
C LEU A 50 11.57 -17.26 1.21
N ALA A 51 12.00 -16.00 1.34
CA ALA A 51 12.91 -15.55 2.40
C ALA A 51 12.25 -15.49 3.78
N SER A 52 10.92 -15.35 3.85
CA SER A 52 10.17 -15.24 5.11
C SER A 52 10.00 -16.57 5.85
N GLY A 53 10.47 -17.69 5.29
CA GLY A 53 10.33 -19.01 5.87
C GLY A 53 8.87 -19.41 6.11
N SER A 54 8.63 -20.60 6.64
CA SER A 54 7.29 -21.10 6.97
C SER A 54 6.55 -20.29 8.06
N GLU A 55 7.15 -19.24 8.63
CA GLU A 55 6.61 -18.50 9.77
C GLU A 55 5.73 -17.29 9.40
N GLY A 56 5.60 -16.91 8.12
CA GLY A 56 4.67 -15.84 7.71
C GLY A 56 5.00 -14.45 8.25
N LYS A 57 6.25 -14.21 8.66
CA LYS A 57 6.76 -12.92 9.12
C LYS A 57 7.48 -12.19 7.98
N TYR A 58 7.28 -10.88 7.89
CA TYR A 58 7.83 -10.02 6.85
C TYR A 58 8.64 -8.90 7.49
N GLN A 59 9.72 -8.47 6.83
CA GLN A 59 10.50 -7.33 7.30
C GLN A 59 9.85 -6.02 6.86
N CYS A 60 9.63 -5.13 7.83
CA CYS A 60 9.23 -3.74 7.57
C CYS A 60 10.35 -3.02 6.80
N HIS A 61 10.02 -2.32 5.71
CA HIS A 61 11.03 -1.57 4.95
C HIS A 61 11.62 -0.41 5.74
N GLN A 62 10.83 0.20 6.64
CA GLN A 62 11.25 1.39 7.36
C GLN A 62 12.18 1.06 8.53
N CYS A 63 11.90 0.04 9.33
CA CYS A 63 12.68 -0.26 10.55
C CYS A 63 13.30 -1.66 10.59
N HIS A 64 13.15 -2.46 9.52
CA HIS A 64 13.63 -3.85 9.42
C HIS A 64 13.10 -4.83 10.48
N ALA A 65 12.15 -4.43 11.31
CA ALA A 65 11.50 -5.32 12.26
C ALA A 65 10.78 -6.48 11.52
N SER A 66 10.88 -7.68 12.08
CA SER A 66 10.17 -8.87 11.58
C SER A 66 8.76 -8.91 12.18
N ILE A 67 7.75 -8.71 11.32
CA ILE A 67 6.35 -8.48 11.71
C ILE A 67 5.45 -9.51 11.04
N GLU A 68 4.47 -10.04 11.77
CA GLU A 68 3.40 -10.87 11.20
C GLU A 68 2.62 -10.08 10.13
N ILE A 69 2.30 -10.70 8.99
CA ILE A 69 1.70 -10.01 7.84
C ILE A 69 0.35 -9.33 8.14
N ASP A 70 -0.42 -9.87 9.07
CA ASP A 70 -1.70 -9.33 9.55
C ASP A 70 -1.52 -8.10 10.45
N ARG A 71 -0.34 -7.94 11.06
CA ARG A 71 0.05 -6.77 11.87
C ARG A 71 0.78 -5.71 11.09
N MET A 72 1.29 -6.03 9.89
CA MET A 72 2.08 -5.11 9.08
C MET A 72 1.38 -3.76 8.86
N ARG A 73 0.08 -3.76 8.57
CA ARG A 73 -0.72 -2.52 8.44
C ARG A 73 -0.65 -1.65 9.68
N SER A 74 -0.85 -2.26 10.85
CA SER A 74 -0.86 -1.52 12.12
C SER A 74 0.53 -0.98 12.42
N HIS A 75 1.58 -1.76 12.16
CA HIS A 75 2.96 -1.38 12.38
C HIS A 75 3.40 -0.22 11.47
N VAL A 76 3.21 -0.34 10.16
CA VAL A 76 3.54 0.73 9.21
C VAL A 76 2.67 1.97 9.43
N GLY A 77 1.40 1.78 9.81
CA GLY A 77 0.53 2.89 10.19
C GLY A 77 1.06 3.72 11.37
N GLN A 78 1.80 3.11 12.30
CA GLN A 78 2.48 3.85 13.38
C GLN A 78 3.56 4.77 12.82
N HIS A 79 4.43 4.26 11.94
CA HIS A 79 5.46 5.08 11.29
C HIS A 79 4.84 6.25 10.50
N ILE A 80 3.75 6.01 9.77
CA ILE A 80 3.02 7.06 9.04
C ILE A 80 2.47 8.12 10.02
N LEU A 81 1.88 7.70 11.15
CA LEU A 81 1.35 8.62 12.14
C LEU A 81 2.47 9.43 12.84
N CYS A 82 3.55 8.78 13.26
CA CYS A 82 4.74 9.43 13.81
C CYS A 82 5.25 10.50 12.84
N ARG A 83 5.36 10.16 11.55
CA ARG A 83 5.76 11.08 10.50
C ARG A 83 4.84 12.28 10.39
N LEU A 84 3.51 12.07 10.34
CA LEU A 84 2.52 13.14 10.28
C LEU A 84 2.60 14.08 11.50
N LEU A 85 2.89 13.52 12.67
CA LEU A 85 3.03 14.28 13.91
C LEU A 85 4.39 14.98 14.05
N GLY A 86 5.31 14.78 13.10
CA GLY A 86 6.69 15.29 13.19
C GLY A 86 7.43 14.70 14.39
N VAL A 87 7.17 13.43 14.70
CA VAL A 87 7.88 12.67 15.73
C VAL A 87 9.05 11.94 15.06
N PRO A 88 10.30 12.25 15.42
CA PRO A 88 11.44 11.57 14.85
C PRO A 88 11.50 10.12 15.35
N GLU A 89 11.79 9.20 14.44
CA GLU A 89 11.98 7.78 14.73
C GLU A 89 13.43 7.42 14.40
N ASN A 90 14.26 7.27 15.44
CA ASN A 90 15.70 7.09 15.28
C ASN A 90 16.09 5.71 14.70
N SER A 91 15.16 4.75 14.68
CA SER A 91 15.36 3.38 14.21
C SER A 91 14.96 3.17 12.75
N LEU A 92 14.65 4.24 12.00
CA LEU A 92 14.28 4.10 10.60
C LEU A 92 15.52 4.00 9.69
N HIS A 93 15.58 2.91 8.94
CA HIS A 93 16.49 2.68 7.82
C HIS A 93 15.99 3.34 6.53
N GLU A 94 14.67 3.39 6.32
CA GLU A 94 14.02 4.05 5.18
C GLU A 94 12.97 5.03 5.69
N GLN A 95 12.92 6.23 5.13
CA GLN A 95 11.91 7.23 5.49
C GLN A 95 10.55 6.87 4.88
N ILE A 96 9.47 7.21 5.59
CA ILE A 96 8.11 7.13 5.06
C ILE A 96 7.95 8.13 3.91
N GLN A 97 7.38 7.67 2.79
CA GLN A 97 7.11 8.54 1.64
C GLN A 97 6.10 9.63 1.97
N HIS A 98 6.28 10.80 1.37
CA HIS A 98 5.63 12.03 1.83
C HIS A 98 4.15 12.14 1.49
N CYS A 99 3.73 11.66 0.32
CA CYS A 99 2.46 12.10 -0.23
C CYS A 99 1.36 11.05 -0.17
N GLN A 100 1.68 9.82 -0.58
CA GLN A 100 0.70 8.72 -0.53
C GLN A 100 1.34 7.41 -0.06
N PRO A 101 1.98 7.38 1.14
CA PRO A 101 2.61 6.17 1.63
C PRO A 101 1.59 5.04 1.82
N CYS A 102 1.88 3.85 1.29
CA CYS A 102 1.02 2.69 1.45
C CYS A 102 0.91 2.31 2.92
N GLY A 103 -0.31 2.13 3.42
CA GLY A 103 -0.54 1.67 4.79
C GLY A 103 0.03 0.28 5.12
N PHE A 104 0.47 -0.50 4.12
CA PHE A 104 1.10 -1.81 4.32
C PHE A 104 2.64 -1.79 4.24
N CYS A 105 3.25 -0.88 3.48
CA CYS A 105 4.70 -0.90 3.26
C CYS A 105 5.39 0.46 3.34
N GLY A 106 4.65 1.54 3.55
CA GLY A 106 5.16 2.91 3.74
C GLY A 106 5.66 3.60 2.47
N ARG A 107 5.61 2.92 1.32
CA ARG A 107 6.05 3.42 -0.01
C ARG A 107 4.87 3.87 -0.87
N ASP A 108 5.10 4.71 -1.87
CA ASP A 108 4.08 5.34 -2.72
C ASP A 108 3.73 4.55 -4.00
N THR A 109 4.41 3.43 -4.27
CA THR A 109 4.21 2.64 -5.49
C THR A 109 2.96 1.76 -5.49
N CYS A 110 2.17 1.77 -4.42
CA CYS A 110 1.04 0.84 -4.25
C CYS A 110 -0.30 1.54 -4.42
N THR A 111 -1.20 0.86 -5.14
CA THR A 111 -2.60 1.26 -5.28
C THR A 111 -3.48 0.62 -4.19
N ILE A 112 -4.58 1.30 -3.87
CA ILE A 112 -5.58 0.88 -2.89
C ILE A 112 -6.98 1.19 -3.42
N ASP A 113 -7.92 0.27 -3.20
CA ASP A 113 -9.32 0.44 -3.55
C ASP A 113 -10.24 -0.28 -2.54
N LEU A 114 -11.52 0.08 -2.53
CA LEU A 114 -12.57 -0.50 -1.71
C LEU A 114 -13.68 -1.04 -2.61
N LYS A 115 -13.73 -2.36 -2.73
CA LYS A 115 -14.81 -3.04 -3.45
C LYS A 115 -15.97 -3.35 -2.52
N LYS A 116 -17.17 -2.85 -2.84
CA LYS A 116 -18.39 -3.17 -2.11
C LYS A 116 -18.74 -4.65 -2.31
N SER A 117 -18.95 -5.36 -1.21
CA SER A 117 -19.56 -6.70 -1.14
C SER A 117 -20.95 -6.60 -0.51
N ARG A 118 -21.69 -7.72 -0.40
CA ARG A 118 -23.07 -7.77 0.09
C ARG A 118 -23.24 -7.09 1.46
N ASN A 119 -22.30 -7.35 2.38
CA ASN A 119 -22.41 -6.90 3.78
C ASN A 119 -21.21 -6.04 4.26
N ALA A 120 -20.18 -5.86 3.43
CA ALA A 120 -18.95 -5.18 3.85
C ALA A 120 -18.18 -4.63 2.65
N PHE A 121 -17.17 -3.80 2.92
CA PHE A 121 -16.16 -3.43 1.92
C PHE A 121 -14.96 -4.37 2.01
N LYS A 122 -14.50 -4.86 0.85
CA LYS A 122 -13.24 -5.59 0.71
C LYS A 122 -12.16 -4.63 0.25
N VAL A 123 -11.03 -4.63 0.96
CA VAL A 123 -9.84 -3.86 0.58
C VAL A 123 -9.13 -4.60 -0.55
N ILE A 124 -8.80 -3.88 -1.61
CA ILE A 124 -8.00 -4.39 -2.74
C ILE A 124 -6.73 -3.55 -2.79
N SER A 125 -5.56 -4.19 -2.74
CA SER A 125 -4.28 -3.49 -2.85
C SER A 125 -3.33 -4.25 -3.77
N SER A 126 -2.50 -3.51 -4.50
CA SER A 126 -1.36 -4.05 -5.25
C SER A 126 -0.10 -4.23 -4.41
N CYS A 127 -0.14 -3.88 -3.12
CA CYS A 127 1.01 -4.02 -2.23
C CYS A 127 1.37 -5.50 -2.00
N PRO A 128 2.64 -5.91 -2.15
CA PRO A 128 3.08 -7.26 -1.81
C PRO A 128 2.85 -7.65 -0.35
N TYR A 129 2.76 -6.65 0.54
CA TYR A 129 2.55 -6.84 1.98
C TYR A 129 1.07 -6.75 2.37
N ALA A 130 0.16 -6.72 1.39
CA ALA A 130 -1.26 -6.66 1.66
C ALA A 130 -1.75 -7.96 2.32
N SER A 131 -2.35 -7.83 3.49
CA SER A 131 -3.12 -8.88 4.16
C SER A 131 -4.62 -8.57 4.12
N GLU A 132 -5.44 -9.62 4.12
CA GLU A 132 -6.89 -9.45 4.27
C GLU A 132 -7.23 -9.07 5.72
N PHE A 133 -8.08 -8.07 5.90
CA PHE A 133 -8.59 -7.70 7.21
C PHE A 133 -10.03 -7.19 7.14
N LYS A 134 -10.75 -7.30 8.26
CA LYS A 134 -12.10 -6.75 8.38
C LYS A 134 -12.03 -5.26 8.65
N LEU A 135 -12.49 -4.43 7.69
CA LEU A 135 -12.45 -2.97 7.80
C LEU A 135 -13.12 -2.44 9.08
N GLY A 136 -14.25 -3.02 9.48
CA GLY A 136 -14.96 -2.63 10.70
C GLY A 136 -14.16 -2.86 11.99
N ASN A 137 -13.32 -3.89 12.03
CA ASN A 137 -12.44 -4.15 13.18
C ASN A 137 -11.22 -3.21 13.15
N ALA A 138 -10.64 -3.02 11.97
CA ALA A 138 -9.46 -2.16 11.78
C ALA A 138 -9.71 -0.67 12.03
N LYS A 139 -10.98 -0.23 12.03
CA LYS A 139 -11.40 1.11 12.44
C LYS A 139 -11.35 1.33 13.96
N LYS A 140 -11.20 0.27 14.76
CA LYS A 140 -11.18 0.34 16.22
C LYS A 140 -9.75 0.16 16.72
N SER A 141 -9.26 1.11 17.49
CA SER A 141 -7.96 0.99 18.16
C SER A 141 -8.05 0.01 19.33
N SER A 142 -7.01 -0.80 19.52
CA SER A 142 -6.87 -1.71 20.66
C SER A 142 -5.41 -1.81 21.09
N LYS A 143 -5.11 -2.35 22.28
CA LYS A 143 -3.72 -2.54 22.74
C LYS A 143 -2.86 -3.37 21.77
N ARG A 144 -3.47 -4.34 21.08
CA ARG A 144 -2.74 -5.20 20.11
C ARG A 144 -2.58 -4.55 18.74
N GLN A 145 -3.52 -3.69 18.37
CA GLN A 145 -3.55 -2.98 17.09
C GLN A 145 -4.00 -1.54 17.37
N PRO A 146 -3.10 -0.67 17.86
CA PRO A 146 -3.48 0.68 18.25
C PRO A 146 -3.82 1.55 17.04
N CYS A 147 -3.31 1.19 15.85
CA CYS A 147 -3.45 1.99 14.65
C CYS A 147 -4.74 1.72 13.86
N THR A 148 -5.49 2.79 13.60
CA THR A 148 -6.73 2.82 12.81
C THR A 148 -6.51 3.26 11.35
N ASN A 149 -5.27 3.22 10.86
CA ASN A 149 -4.96 3.55 9.46
C ASN A 149 -5.63 2.56 8.50
N VAL A 150 -6.77 2.95 7.94
CA VAL A 150 -7.56 2.13 7.03
C VAL A 150 -7.88 2.91 5.76
N PRO A 151 -8.15 2.24 4.64
CA PRO A 151 -8.63 2.90 3.44
C PRO A 151 -10.04 3.48 3.69
N ILE A 152 -10.27 4.70 3.25
CA ILE A 152 -11.52 5.43 3.36
C ILE A 152 -11.81 6.17 2.05
N HIS A 153 -13.08 6.36 1.74
CA HIS A 153 -13.48 7.23 0.63
C HIS A 153 -13.37 8.71 1.05
N CYS A 154 -12.90 9.57 0.16
CA CYS A 154 -13.06 11.00 0.34
C CYS A 154 -14.52 11.38 0.10
N SER A 155 -15.21 11.92 1.10
CA SER A 155 -16.62 12.33 0.98
C SER A 155 -16.82 13.64 0.22
N ILE A 156 -15.74 14.38 -0.02
CA ILE A 156 -15.72 15.66 -0.74
C ILE A 156 -15.58 15.43 -2.25
N CYS A 157 -14.78 14.45 -2.66
CA CYS A 157 -14.60 14.09 -4.08
C CYS A 157 -15.90 13.60 -4.70
N ASP A 158 -16.21 14.07 -5.91
CA ASP A 158 -17.34 13.57 -6.68
C ASP A 158 -17.26 12.05 -6.92
N ILE A 159 -18.44 11.46 -7.10
CA ILE A 159 -18.56 10.05 -7.51
C ILE A 159 -18.15 9.96 -8.97
N ASP A 160 -17.20 9.08 -9.29
CA ASP A 160 -16.81 8.83 -10.67
C ASP A 160 -18.03 8.32 -11.46
N PRO A 161 -18.39 8.95 -12.59
CA PRO A 161 -19.60 8.62 -13.32
C PRO A 161 -19.56 7.23 -13.97
N LYS A 162 -18.37 6.67 -14.23
CA LYS A 162 -18.16 5.35 -14.82
C LYS A 162 -18.14 4.26 -13.77
N THR A 163 -17.30 4.41 -12.73
CA THR A 163 -17.13 3.37 -11.71
C THR A 163 -18.20 3.43 -10.62
N LYS A 164 -18.88 4.57 -10.50
CA LYS A 164 -19.82 4.88 -9.40
C LYS A 164 -19.16 4.82 -8.02
N CYS A 165 -17.84 4.99 -7.97
CA CYS A 165 -17.03 4.96 -6.75
C CYS A 165 -16.37 6.31 -6.50
N ARG A 166 -16.07 6.59 -5.23
CA ARG A 166 -15.24 7.74 -4.83
C ARG A 166 -13.80 7.27 -4.68
N PRO A 167 -12.80 8.15 -4.93
CA PRO A 167 -11.40 7.79 -4.71
C PRO A 167 -11.16 7.38 -3.25
N VAL A 168 -10.25 6.42 -3.08
CA VAL A 168 -9.92 5.79 -1.80
C VAL A 168 -8.51 6.21 -1.39
N PHE A 169 -8.37 6.61 -0.14
CA PHE A 169 -7.09 6.97 0.46
C PHE A 169 -6.92 6.27 1.80
N TRP A 170 -5.69 6.02 2.21
CA TRP A 170 -5.40 5.68 3.60
C TRP A 170 -5.81 6.86 4.50
N LYS A 171 -6.46 6.56 5.63
CA LYS A 171 -6.97 7.55 6.61
C LYS A 171 -5.93 8.64 6.92
N PHE A 172 -4.69 8.24 7.11
CA PHE A 172 -3.61 9.17 7.46
C PHE A 172 -3.11 10.00 6.27
N ASN A 173 -3.29 9.53 5.04
CA ASN A 173 -2.81 10.22 3.85
C ASN A 173 -3.85 11.18 3.26
N ILE A 174 -5.11 11.06 3.67
CA ILE A 174 -6.19 11.84 3.08
C ILE A 174 -6.04 13.35 3.31
N PHE A 175 -5.30 13.76 4.34
CA PHE A 175 -5.01 15.17 4.60
C PHE A 175 -4.24 15.83 3.46
N HIS A 176 -3.25 15.12 2.89
CA HIS A 176 -2.51 15.61 1.72
C HIS A 176 -3.43 15.76 0.51
N HIS A 177 -4.33 14.79 0.30
CA HIS A 177 -5.34 14.87 -0.76
C HIS A 177 -6.30 16.05 -0.55
N ILE A 178 -6.80 16.28 0.67
CA ILE A 178 -7.67 17.43 0.97
C ILE A 178 -6.93 18.73 0.71
N GLN A 179 -5.68 18.85 1.15
CA GLN A 179 -4.88 20.06 0.93
C GLN A 179 -4.67 20.39 -0.55
N THR A 180 -4.41 19.38 -1.38
CA THR A 180 -4.06 19.56 -2.80
C THR A 180 -5.26 19.62 -3.72
N VAL A 181 -6.28 18.80 -3.48
CA VAL A 181 -7.46 18.65 -4.34
C VAL A 181 -8.67 19.43 -3.82
N HIS A 182 -8.74 19.68 -2.51
CA HIS A 182 -9.84 20.38 -1.86
C HIS A 182 -9.35 21.55 -0.99
N PRO A 183 -8.57 22.51 -1.53
CA PRO A 183 -7.94 23.57 -0.74
C PRO A 183 -8.94 24.45 0.01
N ALA A 184 -10.20 24.56 -0.45
CA ALA A 184 -11.26 25.26 0.29
C ALA A 184 -11.57 24.63 1.66
N HIS A 185 -11.31 23.33 1.82
CA HIS A 185 -11.47 22.58 3.06
C HIS A 185 -10.16 22.46 3.86
N TRP A 186 -9.12 23.22 3.47
CA TRP A 186 -7.84 23.26 4.15
C TRP A 186 -7.49 24.68 4.61
N SER A 187 -7.07 24.81 5.87
CA SER A 187 -6.64 26.07 6.45
C SER A 187 -5.11 26.10 6.56
N ASN A 188 -4.45 26.92 5.75
CA ASN A 188 -2.98 27.07 5.80
C ASN A 188 -2.48 27.69 7.10
N SER A 189 -3.27 28.55 7.75
CA SER A 189 -2.88 29.19 9.01
C SER A 189 -2.89 28.21 10.19
N SER A 190 -3.90 27.35 10.26
CA SER A 190 -4.03 26.36 11.33
C SER A 190 -3.45 24.99 10.97
N GLN A 191 -3.08 24.76 9.70
CA GLN A 191 -2.66 23.48 9.14
C GLN A 191 -3.68 22.37 9.46
N ARG A 192 -4.97 22.68 9.28
CA ARG A 192 -6.11 21.82 9.64
C ARG A 192 -7.15 21.79 8.54
N THR A 193 -7.93 20.71 8.53
CA THR A 193 -9.15 20.66 7.75
C THR A 193 -10.21 21.60 8.34
N GLN A 194 -11.01 22.20 7.48
CA GLN A 194 -12.11 23.10 7.86
C GLN A 194 -13.35 22.79 7.01
N ASN A 195 -14.53 23.14 7.54
CA ASN A 195 -15.81 23.01 6.82
C ASN A 195 -16.06 21.59 6.27
N LEU A 196 -15.59 20.56 6.99
CA LEU A 196 -15.87 19.17 6.63
C LEU A 196 -17.22 18.74 7.22
N PRO A 197 -17.98 17.85 6.55
CA PRO A 197 -19.12 17.20 7.17
C PRO A 197 -18.72 16.48 8.46
N SER A 198 -19.50 16.61 9.54
CA SER A 198 -19.17 16.04 10.86
C SER A 198 -18.90 14.53 10.78
N SER A 199 -19.69 13.80 10.00
CA SER A 199 -19.51 12.36 9.78
C SER A 199 -18.17 12.00 9.14
N PHE A 200 -17.58 12.91 8.37
CA PHE A 200 -16.25 12.71 7.79
C PHE A 200 -15.16 13.06 8.79
N VAL A 201 -15.34 14.12 9.60
CA VAL A 201 -14.43 14.47 10.70
C VAL A 201 -14.27 13.28 11.66
N ASP A 202 -15.36 12.62 12.03
CA ASP A 202 -15.33 11.44 12.91
C ASP A 202 -14.45 10.31 12.33
N VAL A 203 -14.55 10.07 11.02
CA VAL A 203 -13.74 9.06 10.32
C VAL A 203 -12.25 9.43 10.30
N LEU A 204 -11.93 10.72 10.20
CA LEU A 204 -10.56 11.22 10.18
C LEU A 204 -9.93 11.35 11.56
N SER A 205 -10.74 11.43 12.62
CA SER A 205 -10.27 11.62 13.99
C SER A 205 -9.34 10.49 14.44
N VAL A 206 -8.23 10.83 15.10
CA VAL A 206 -7.33 9.88 15.75
C VAL A 206 -7.68 9.90 17.23
N SER A 207 -7.94 8.74 17.83
CA SER A 207 -8.38 8.68 19.23
C SER A 207 -7.21 8.99 20.17
N ASP A 208 -7.50 9.52 21.36
CA ASP A 208 -6.48 9.75 22.38
C ASP A 208 -5.76 8.45 22.79
N PHE A 209 -6.50 7.34 22.84
CA PHE A 209 -5.92 6.02 23.08
C PHE A 209 -4.89 5.65 22.00
N GLU A 210 -5.24 5.85 20.72
CA GLU A 210 -4.33 5.59 19.60
C GLU A 210 -3.08 6.48 19.68
N LEU A 211 -3.23 7.77 20.04
CA LEU A 211 -2.11 8.67 20.22
C LEU A 211 -1.21 8.27 21.40
N GLN A 212 -1.79 7.89 22.54
CA GLN A 212 -1.03 7.49 23.73
C GLN A 212 -0.23 6.21 23.50
N GLU A 213 -0.80 5.23 22.80
CA GLU A 213 -0.10 3.96 22.52
C GLU A 213 1.01 4.12 21.48
N ILE A 214 0.83 5.01 20.49
CA ILE A 214 1.79 5.18 19.38
C ILE A 214 2.84 6.25 19.70
N VAL A 215 2.43 7.35 20.35
CA VAL A 215 3.27 8.51 20.67
C VAL A 215 3.06 8.93 22.13
N PRO A 216 3.48 8.10 23.11
CA PRO A 216 3.20 8.30 24.53
C PRO A 216 3.71 9.63 25.10
N LEU A 217 4.68 10.27 24.44
CA LEU A 217 5.30 11.52 24.89
C LEU A 217 4.65 12.79 24.33
N ARG A 218 3.53 12.71 23.61
CA ARG A 218 2.81 13.91 23.11
C ARG A 218 1.37 13.98 23.61
N SER A 219 1.10 15.03 24.38
CA SER A 219 -0.21 15.40 24.93
C SER A 219 -1.01 16.38 24.05
N ARG A 220 -0.73 16.44 22.73
CA ARG A 220 -1.44 17.39 21.85
C ARG A 220 -2.69 16.77 21.25
N PRO A 221 -3.84 17.48 21.27
CA PRO A 221 -4.99 17.08 20.47
C PRO A 221 -4.65 17.21 18.99
N TYR A 222 -4.67 16.07 18.29
CA TYR A 222 -4.79 15.99 16.83
C TYR A 222 -5.98 16.86 16.38
N PRO A 223 -5.91 17.63 15.27
CA PRO A 223 -5.22 17.33 14.02
C PRO A 223 -4.17 18.38 13.65
N VAL A 224 -2.95 17.98 13.30
CA VAL A 224 -2.05 18.79 12.46
C VAL A 224 -1.06 17.83 11.79
N PRO A 225 -0.86 17.88 10.45
CA PRO A 225 0.41 17.50 9.85
C PRO A 225 1.42 18.58 10.24
N ALA A 226 2.36 18.24 11.12
CA ALA A 226 3.48 19.12 11.34
C ALA A 226 4.26 19.23 10.02
N THR A 227 4.69 20.46 9.72
CA THR A 227 5.78 20.83 8.79
C THR A 227 5.38 21.20 7.36
N THR A 228 5.06 22.48 7.17
CA THR A 228 5.07 23.22 5.89
C THR A 228 6.39 23.07 5.12
N THR A 229 7.50 22.74 5.79
CA THR A 229 8.82 22.61 5.15
C THR A 229 9.00 21.35 4.31
N LEU A 230 8.14 20.33 4.46
CA LEU A 230 8.40 19.00 3.87
C LEU A 230 7.44 18.57 2.75
N LEU A 231 6.37 19.33 2.49
CA LEU A 231 5.38 19.00 1.45
C LEU A 231 5.73 19.56 0.07
N SER A 232 6.77 20.39 -0.04
CA SER A 232 7.19 21.04 -1.29
C SER A 232 7.85 20.08 -2.30
N GLN A 233 8.00 18.79 -1.98
CA GLN A 233 8.75 17.83 -2.81
C GLN A 233 7.88 16.85 -3.60
N CYS A 234 6.55 16.92 -3.47
CA CYS A 234 5.68 16.08 -4.27
C CYS A 234 5.08 16.90 -5.41
N GLU A 235 5.61 16.66 -6.61
CA GLU A 235 4.89 17.02 -7.82
C GLU A 235 3.53 16.30 -7.83
N PRO A 236 2.44 16.96 -8.23
CA PRO A 236 1.16 16.31 -8.35
C PRO A 236 1.31 15.14 -9.32
N VAL A 237 1.11 13.92 -8.85
CA VAL A 237 0.97 12.75 -9.72
C VAL A 237 -0.32 12.99 -10.51
N HIS A 238 -0.19 13.57 -11.70
CA HIS A 238 -1.26 13.56 -12.68
C HIS A 238 -1.56 12.10 -12.94
N ASN A 239 -2.71 11.67 -12.43
CA ASN A 239 -3.30 10.39 -12.78
C ASN A 239 -3.82 10.53 -14.22
N ASP A 240 -2.89 10.64 -15.17
CA ASP A 240 -3.12 10.62 -16.60
C ASP A 240 -3.52 9.21 -16.96
N ASN A 241 -4.75 8.84 -16.61
CA ASN A 241 -5.39 7.66 -17.16
C ASN A 241 -5.60 7.90 -18.66
N PRO A 242 -4.84 7.24 -19.56
CA PRO A 242 -4.84 7.55 -20.99
C PRO A 242 -6.15 7.19 -21.71
N HIS A 243 -7.12 6.60 -21.00
CA HIS A 243 -8.41 6.20 -21.56
C HIS A 243 -9.54 7.24 -21.45
N ALA A 244 -9.27 8.46 -20.97
CA ALA A 244 -10.30 9.49 -20.76
C ALA A 244 -10.45 10.54 -21.88
N ARG A 245 -9.70 10.48 -22.97
CA ARG A 245 -9.89 11.41 -24.11
C ARG A 245 -10.67 10.76 -25.24
N LYS A 246 -11.97 11.08 -25.36
CA LYS A 246 -12.68 11.04 -26.67
C LYS A 246 -13.90 11.96 -26.74
N ARG A 247 -13.74 12.95 -27.62
CA ARG A 247 -14.71 13.60 -28.52
C ARG A 247 -15.94 14.28 -27.89
N ILE A 248 -15.80 15.58 -27.65
CA ILE A 248 -16.90 16.53 -27.82
C ILE A 248 -17.18 16.60 -29.34
N ARG A 249 -18.33 16.06 -29.78
CA ARG A 249 -18.94 16.48 -31.05
C ARG A 249 -19.87 17.62 -30.71
N VAL A 250 -19.49 18.82 -31.16
CA VAL A 250 -20.39 19.97 -31.19
C VAL A 250 -21.45 19.67 -32.24
N SER A 251 -22.72 19.73 -31.84
CA SER A 251 -23.90 19.79 -32.72
C SER A 251 -24.60 21.10 -32.42
#